data_AF-A0A6P2QG27-F1
#
_entry.id   AF-A0A6P2QG27-F1
#
_cell.length_a   1.000
_cell.length_b   1.000
_cell.length_c   1.000
_cell.angle_alpha   90.00
_cell.angle_beta   90.00
_cell.angle_gamma   90.00
#
_symmetry.space_group_name_H-M   'P 1'
#
loop_
_entity.id
_entity.type
_entity.pdbx_description
1 polymer ?
#
loop_
_entity_poly.entity_id
_entity_poly.type
_entity_poly.pdbx_seq_one_letter_code
_entity_poly.pdbx_strand_id
1 'polypeptide(L)'
;MNNWQMAIATGFCVLLVACSRRDGVFSLSPVFAEQSSLSASEVANCVVHRWKSSTRQLHRAEGAGAILLRAESFFRGVPIGLRVLTDGRHSRVEYFRRRRTDPLYGSMVRGCLRPDVIRGTAGTPAVPRS
;
A
#
# COMPACT_ATOMS: atom_id res chain seq x y z
N MET A 1 41.53 13.62 30.57
CA MET A 1 40.59 12.85 29.72
C MET A 1 39.20 13.24 30.15
N ASN A 2 38.58 14.16 29.40
CA ASN A 2 37.55 15.04 29.93
C ASN A 2 36.15 14.48 29.64
N ASN A 3 35.36 14.30 30.70
CA ASN A 3 33.99 13.75 30.74
C ASN A 3 32.96 14.47 29.85
N TRP A 4 33.34 15.54 29.16
CA TRP A 4 32.47 16.33 28.29
C TRP A 4 32.22 15.65 26.93
N GLN A 5 33.19 14.91 26.41
CA GLN A 5 33.07 14.21 25.13
C GLN A 5 32.09 13.04 25.21
N MET A 6 31.93 12.42 26.38
CA MET A 6 30.98 11.31 26.56
C MET A 6 29.52 11.78 26.56
N ALA A 7 29.19 12.95 27.11
CA ALA A 7 27.81 13.42 27.20
C ALA A 7 27.20 13.80 25.83
N ILE A 8 28.02 14.33 24.92
CA ILE A 8 27.56 14.74 23.58
C ILE A 8 27.27 13.51 22.72
N ALA A 9 28.10 12.47 22.82
CA ALA A 9 27.93 11.22 22.09
C ALA A 9 26.63 10.48 22.48
N THR A 10 26.26 10.47 23.77
CA THR A 10 25.02 9.82 24.22
C THR A 10 23.76 10.56 23.77
N GLY A 11 23.76 11.90 23.75
CA GLY A 11 22.61 12.69 23.31
C GLY A 11 22.27 12.49 21.82
N PHE A 12 23.31 12.40 20.97
CA PHE A 12 23.13 12.21 19.53
C PHE A 12 22.59 10.82 19.18
N CYS A 13 23.05 9.77 19.89
CA CYS A 13 22.55 8.41 19.69
C CYS A 13 21.06 8.24 20.07
N VAL A 14 20.59 8.91 21.13
CA VAL A 14 19.17 8.83 21.54
C VAL A 14 18.24 9.52 20.52
N LEU A 15 18.68 10.64 19.92
CA LEU A 15 17.93 11.34 18.87
C LEU A 15 17.82 10.51 17.57
N LEU A 16 18.84 9.73 17.22
CA LEU A 16 18.82 8.88 16.02
C LEU A 16 17.84 7.69 16.14
N VAL A 17 17.66 7.14 17.34
CA VAL A 17 16.75 6.00 17.56
C VAL A 17 15.28 6.40 17.44
N ALA A 18 14.93 7.65 17.79
CA ALA A 18 13.56 8.16 17.69
C ALA A 18 13.06 8.35 16.24
N CYS A 19 13.95 8.64 15.30
CA CYS A 19 13.59 8.79 13.87
C CYS A 19 13.51 7.45 13.11
N SER A 20 14.05 6.37 13.67
CA SER A 20 14.06 5.05 13.03
C SER A 20 12.76 4.26 13.29
N ARG A 21 12.08 4.50 14.42
CA ARG A 21 10.80 3.85 14.77
C ARG A 21 9.60 4.52 14.12
N ARG A 22 9.55 4.57 12.79
CA ARG A 22 8.24 4.53 12.14
C ARG A 22 7.84 3.07 12.07
N ASP A 23 7.05 2.62 13.05
CA ASP A 23 6.26 1.39 12.95
C ASP A 23 5.46 1.44 11.65
N GLY A 24 6.05 0.90 10.59
CA GLY A 24 5.48 0.96 9.26
C GLY A 24 4.25 0.08 9.21
N VAL A 25 3.23 0.48 8.46
CA VAL A 25 2.03 -0.36 8.22
C VAL A 25 2.37 -1.82 7.79
N PHE A 26 3.57 -2.02 7.24
CA PHE A 26 4.14 -3.30 6.83
C PHE A 26 4.72 -4.18 7.96
N SER A 27 4.83 -3.69 9.20
CA SER A 27 5.18 -4.53 10.37
C SER A 27 3.98 -5.34 10.89
N LEU A 28 2.78 -5.04 10.40
CA LEU A 28 1.55 -5.77 10.70
C LEU A 28 1.44 -7.03 9.83
N SER A 29 0.61 -7.99 10.25
CA SER A 29 0.16 -9.05 9.36
C SER A 29 -0.72 -8.46 8.23
N PRO A 30 -0.61 -8.98 7.00
CA PRO A 30 -1.47 -8.52 5.92
C PRO A 30 -2.93 -8.86 6.23
N VAL A 31 -3.83 -7.95 5.87
CA VAL A 31 -5.29 -8.17 5.92
C VAL A 31 -5.69 -9.26 4.92
N PHE A 32 -5.05 -9.28 3.76
CA PHE A 32 -5.14 -10.35 2.79
C PHE A 32 -3.87 -10.46 1.96
N ALA A 33 -3.64 -11.64 1.41
CA ALA A 33 -2.62 -11.92 0.40
C ALA A 33 -3.28 -12.64 -0.77
N GLU A 34 -3.13 -12.13 -1.98
CA GLU A 34 -3.76 -12.68 -3.19
C GLU A 34 -2.76 -12.72 -4.35
N GLN A 35 -2.88 -13.71 -5.24
CA GLN A 35 -2.12 -13.75 -6.49
C GLN A 35 -2.89 -13.00 -7.58
N SER A 36 -2.15 -12.35 -8.47
CA SER A 36 -2.65 -11.65 -9.65
C SER A 36 -1.94 -12.16 -10.89
N SER A 37 -2.68 -12.33 -11.97
CA SER A 37 -2.11 -12.68 -13.28
C SER A 37 -1.34 -11.52 -13.91
N LEU A 38 -1.51 -10.30 -13.40
CA LEU A 38 -0.84 -9.09 -13.85
C LEU A 38 0.56 -8.95 -13.25
N SER A 39 1.43 -8.21 -13.94
CA SER A 39 2.75 -7.88 -13.42
C SER A 39 2.67 -6.96 -12.20
N ALA A 40 3.74 -6.94 -11.40
CA ALA A 40 3.80 -6.13 -10.19
C ALA A 40 3.59 -4.63 -10.47
N SER A 41 4.16 -4.13 -11.59
CA SER A 41 4.05 -2.74 -12.02
C SER A 41 2.63 -2.39 -12.47
N GLU A 42 1.94 -3.28 -13.20
CA GLU A 42 0.55 -3.07 -13.62
C GLU A 42 -0.40 -2.96 -12.42
N VAL A 43 -0.28 -3.89 -11.46
CA VAL A 43 -1.06 -3.83 -10.21
C VAL A 43 -0.77 -2.54 -9.46
N ALA A 44 0.51 -2.22 -9.24
CA ALA A 44 0.91 -1.03 -8.50
C ALA A 44 0.38 0.25 -9.16
N ASN A 45 0.48 0.37 -10.49
CA ASN A 45 0.00 1.52 -11.23
C ASN A 45 -1.53 1.67 -11.12
N CYS A 46 -2.28 0.57 -11.24
CA CYS A 46 -3.73 0.58 -11.05
C CYS A 46 -4.12 1.06 -9.64
N VAL A 47 -3.43 0.56 -8.60
CA VAL A 47 -3.71 0.96 -7.22
C VAL A 47 -3.34 2.42 -6.98
N VAL A 48 -2.17 2.88 -7.46
CA VAL A 48 -1.77 4.29 -7.39
C VAL A 48 -2.84 5.18 -8.00
N HIS A 49 -3.36 4.83 -9.18
CA HIS A 49 -4.41 5.60 -9.84
C HIS A 49 -5.68 5.70 -8.99
N ARG A 50 -6.15 4.59 -8.42
CA ARG A 50 -7.36 4.56 -7.56
C ARG A 50 -7.16 5.28 -6.22
N TRP A 51 -5.96 5.20 -5.66
CA TRP A 51 -5.64 5.81 -4.36
C TRP A 51 -5.30 7.30 -4.46
N LYS A 52 -4.87 7.79 -5.62
CA LYS A 52 -4.42 9.18 -5.81
C LYS A 52 -5.44 10.22 -5.32
N SER A 53 -6.73 10.01 -5.56
CA SER A 53 -7.79 10.95 -5.15
C SER A 53 -8.39 10.66 -3.77
N SER A 54 -8.11 9.48 -3.19
CA SER A 54 -8.80 8.98 -1.98
C SER A 54 -7.86 8.75 -0.80
N THR A 55 -6.57 9.09 -0.93
CA THR A 55 -5.56 8.94 0.11
C THR A 55 -4.73 10.21 0.28
N ARG A 56 -4.02 10.31 1.40
CA ARG A 56 -3.01 11.35 1.67
C ARG A 56 -1.64 10.70 1.74
N GLN A 57 -0.58 11.49 1.48
CA GLN A 57 0.81 11.06 1.62
C GLN A 57 1.09 9.73 0.88
N LEU A 58 0.62 9.61 -0.36
CA LEU A 58 0.87 8.43 -1.18
C LEU A 58 2.34 8.39 -1.59
N HIS A 59 3.06 7.39 -1.08
CA HIS A 59 4.45 7.12 -1.38
C HIS A 59 4.61 5.76 -2.04
N ARG A 60 5.42 5.73 -3.09
CA ARG A 60 5.86 4.52 -3.78
C ARG A 60 7.34 4.32 -3.53
N ALA A 61 7.73 3.09 -3.20
CA ALA A 61 9.12 2.66 -3.10
C ALA A 61 9.29 1.33 -3.84
N GLU A 62 10.44 1.13 -4.45
CA GLU A 62 10.77 -0.09 -5.20
C GLU A 62 12.13 -0.60 -4.76
N GLY A 63 12.23 -1.90 -4.51
CA GLY A 63 13.48 -2.54 -4.08
C GLY A 63 13.26 -3.97 -3.63
N ALA A 64 14.33 -4.77 -3.67
CA ALA A 64 14.33 -6.18 -3.22
C ALA A 64 13.21 -7.06 -3.83
N GLY A 65 12.90 -6.85 -5.12
CA GLY A 65 11.87 -7.64 -5.82
C GLY A 65 10.43 -7.31 -5.43
N ALA A 66 10.20 -6.17 -4.76
CA ALA A 66 8.88 -5.72 -4.37
C ALA A 66 8.64 -4.23 -4.68
N ILE A 67 7.38 -3.91 -4.95
CA ILE A 67 6.86 -2.54 -4.99
C ILE A 67 6.05 -2.32 -3.72
N LEU A 68 6.39 -1.27 -2.98
CA LEU A 68 5.71 -0.85 -1.76
C LEU A 68 4.94 0.44 -2.02
N LEU A 69 3.64 0.41 -1.76
CA LEU A 69 2.82 1.62 -1.69
C LEU A 69 2.42 1.87 -0.24
N ARG A 70 2.65 3.09 0.24
CA ARG A 70 2.22 3.54 1.57
C ARG A 70 1.38 4.78 1.42
N ALA A 71 0.27 4.85 2.13
CA ALA A 71 -0.56 6.04 2.17
C ALA A 71 -1.30 6.15 3.50
N GLU A 72 -1.99 7.26 3.70
CA GLU A 72 -2.94 7.47 4.79
C GLU A 72 -4.36 7.57 4.22
N SER A 73 -5.33 6.92 4.87
CA SER A 73 -6.75 7.07 4.50
C SER A 73 -7.18 8.53 4.59
N PHE A 74 -7.96 9.02 3.64
CA PHE A 74 -8.44 10.41 3.65
C PHE A 74 -9.32 10.74 4.86
N PHE A 75 -10.21 9.81 5.26
CA PHE A 75 -11.23 10.06 6.30
C PHE A 75 -10.68 10.11 7.73
N ARG A 76 -9.60 9.38 8.03
CA ARG A 76 -9.11 9.21 9.42
C ARG A 76 -7.59 9.24 9.57
N GLY A 77 -6.84 9.50 8.48
CA GLY A 77 -5.38 9.50 8.50
C GLY A 77 -4.76 8.15 8.86
N VAL A 78 -5.49 7.03 8.72
CA VAL A 78 -4.96 5.72 9.13
C VAL A 78 -3.98 5.20 8.08
N PRO A 79 -2.78 4.75 8.48
CA PRO A 79 -1.83 4.15 7.56
C PRO A 79 -2.40 2.91 6.87
N ILE A 80 -2.26 2.89 5.54
CA ILE A 80 -2.54 1.75 4.66
C ILE A 80 -1.29 1.43 3.84
N GLY A 81 -1.12 0.15 3.52
CA GLY A 81 0.05 -0.34 2.79
C GLY A 81 -0.33 -1.37 1.75
N LEU A 82 0.41 -1.37 0.65
CA LEU A 82 0.41 -2.42 -0.35
C LEU A 82 1.84 -2.90 -0.55
N ARG A 83 2.05 -4.20 -0.54
CA ARG A 83 3.29 -4.82 -1.02
C ARG A 83 2.93 -5.69 -2.21
N VAL A 84 3.59 -5.45 -3.34
CA VAL A 84 3.44 -6.24 -4.55
C VAL A 84 4.78 -6.91 -4.80
N LEU A 85 4.84 -8.22 -4.60
CA LEU A 85 6.01 -9.03 -4.89
C LEU A 85 5.96 -9.48 -6.34
N THR A 86 7.10 -9.39 -7.02
CA THR A 86 7.26 -9.90 -8.38
C THR A 86 7.40 -11.42 -8.34
N ASP A 87 6.60 -12.12 -9.15
CA ASP A 87 6.65 -13.57 -9.32
C ASP A 87 6.66 -13.90 -10.82
N GLY A 88 7.77 -13.59 -11.49
CA GLY A 88 7.89 -13.71 -12.95
C GLY A 88 6.90 -12.80 -13.69
N ARG A 89 5.96 -13.41 -14.43
CA ARG A 89 4.88 -12.69 -15.14
C ARG A 89 3.66 -12.40 -14.26
N HIS A 90 3.64 -12.93 -13.05
CA HIS A 90 2.56 -12.76 -12.09
C HIS A 90 3.02 -11.88 -10.93
N SER A 91 2.09 -11.58 -10.04
CA SER A 91 2.41 -10.85 -8.82
C SER A 91 1.65 -11.41 -7.63
N ARG A 92 2.31 -11.39 -6.47
CA ARG A 92 1.67 -11.63 -5.19
C ARG A 92 1.45 -10.30 -4.50
N VAL A 93 0.23 -10.07 -4.04
CA VAL A 93 -0.20 -8.79 -3.49
C VAL A 93 -0.61 -8.98 -2.05
N GLU A 94 -0.01 -8.19 -1.17
CA GLU A 94 -0.30 -8.17 0.26
C GLU A 94 -0.79 -6.79 0.65
N TYR A 95 -1.99 -6.72 1.24
CA TYR A 95 -2.59 -5.48 1.69
C TYR A 95 -2.52 -5.36 3.21
N PHE A 96 -2.08 -4.20 3.70
CA PHE A 96 -1.82 -3.95 5.11
C PHE A 96 -2.64 -2.76 5.60
N ARG A 97 -3.16 -2.86 6.82
CA ARG A 97 -4.02 -1.85 7.43
C ARG A 97 -4.09 -2.07 8.93
N ARG A 98 -4.20 -0.98 9.72
CA ARG A 98 -4.57 -1.10 11.14
C ARG A 98 -6.04 -1.55 11.29
N ARG A 99 -6.36 -2.33 12.33
CA ARG A 99 -7.64 -3.04 12.56
C ARG A 99 -8.95 -2.20 12.56
N ARG A 100 -8.93 -0.88 12.28
CA ARG A 100 -10.11 0.01 12.38
C ARG A 100 -10.34 0.97 11.21
N THR A 101 -9.82 0.67 10.01
CA THR A 101 -10.07 1.50 8.82
C THR A 101 -11.16 0.92 7.93
N ASP A 102 -11.73 1.76 7.07
CA ASP A 102 -12.73 1.43 6.06
C ASP A 102 -12.24 0.31 5.10
N PRO A 103 -13.05 -0.74 4.80
CA PRO A 103 -12.73 -1.77 3.80
C PRO A 103 -12.51 -1.25 2.37
N LEU A 104 -12.94 -0.02 2.05
CA LEU A 104 -12.87 0.60 0.73
C LEU A 104 -11.48 0.51 0.07
N TYR A 105 -10.41 0.78 0.81
CA TYR A 105 -9.07 0.74 0.23
C TYR A 105 -8.64 -0.67 -0.16
N GLY A 106 -9.06 -1.67 0.61
CA GLY A 106 -8.82 -3.08 0.28
C GLY A 106 -9.63 -3.55 -0.93
N SER A 107 -10.87 -3.06 -1.09
CA SER A 107 -11.67 -3.37 -2.28
C SER A 107 -11.11 -2.71 -3.54
N MET A 108 -10.56 -1.48 -3.44
CA MET A 108 -9.83 -0.85 -4.55
C MET A 108 -8.63 -1.68 -4.99
N VAL A 109 -7.86 -2.24 -4.04
CA VAL A 109 -6.73 -3.13 -4.35
C VAL A 109 -7.22 -4.38 -5.07
N ARG A 110 -8.23 -5.08 -4.54
CA ARG A 110 -8.82 -6.27 -5.19
C ARG A 110 -9.33 -5.97 -6.59
N GLY A 111 -9.91 -4.80 -6.81
CA GLY A 111 -10.35 -4.34 -8.13
C GLY A 111 -9.22 -4.16 -9.15
N CYS A 112 -7.96 -4.14 -8.71
CA CYS A 112 -6.76 -4.10 -9.56
C CYS A 112 -6.10 -5.47 -9.78
N LEU A 113 -6.63 -6.55 -9.18
CA LEU A 113 -6.04 -7.90 -9.27
C LEU A 113 -6.63 -8.77 -10.39
N ARG A 114 -7.71 -8.32 -11.05
CA ARG A 114 -8.43 -9.10 -12.06
C ARG A 114 -8.75 -8.26 -13.30
N PRO A 115 -8.31 -8.67 -14.51
CA PRO A 115 -8.71 -8.01 -15.75
C PRO A 115 -10.15 -8.33 -16.20
N ASP A 116 -10.79 -9.39 -15.70
CA ASP A 116 -12.03 -9.93 -16.30
C ASP A 116 -13.35 -9.32 -15.84
N VAL A 117 -13.36 -8.37 -14.89
CA VAL A 117 -14.62 -7.73 -14.44
C VAL A 117 -14.98 -6.52 -15.31
N ILE A 118 -14.05 -5.95 -16.08
CA ILE A 118 -14.30 -4.73 -16.86
C ILE A 118 -14.68 -5.04 -18.34
N ARG A 119 -14.49 -6.26 -18.83
CA ARG A 119 -14.84 -6.64 -20.21
C ARG A 119 -16.21 -7.33 -20.39
N GLY A 120 -16.96 -7.53 -19.30
CA GLY A 120 -18.19 -8.35 -19.31
C GLY A 120 -19.52 -7.62 -19.10
N THR A 121 -19.57 -6.30 -18.95
CA THR A 121 -20.84 -5.55 -18.82
C THR A 121 -20.85 -4.25 -19.63
N ALA A 122 -20.53 -4.36 -20.92
CA ALA A 122 -21.16 -3.52 -21.93
C ALA A 122 -22.43 -4.25 -22.44
N GLY A 123 -23.34 -4.57 -21.52
CA GLY A 123 -24.69 -4.96 -21.86
C GLY A 123 -25.49 -3.66 -21.96
N THR A 124 -25.77 -3.23 -23.19
CA THR A 124 -26.73 -2.18 -23.53
C THR A 124 -27.95 -2.26 -22.59
N PRO A 125 -28.32 -1.19 -21.86
CA PRO A 125 -29.60 -1.19 -21.17
C PRO A 125 -30.69 -1.25 -22.24
N ALA A 126 -31.41 -2.38 -22.29
CA ALA A 126 -32.60 -2.50 -23.11
C ALA A 126 -33.63 -1.49 -22.60
N VAL A 127 -33.85 -0.42 -23.38
CA VAL A 127 -34.96 0.50 -23.18
C VAL A 127 -36.25 -0.29 -23.41
N PRO A 128 -37.14 -0.44 -22.40
CA PRO A 128 -38.44 -1.02 -22.65
C PRO A 128 -39.23 -0.06 -23.54
N ARG A 129 -39.59 -0.52 -24.74
CA ARG A 129 -40.59 0.17 -25.58
C ARG A 129 -41.97 -0.20 -25.04
N SER A 130 -42.64 0.80 -24.47
CA SER A 130 -44.09 0.85 -24.28
C SER A 130 -44.78 1.26 -25.58
#